data_AF-A0A3Q7FPF5-F1
#
_entry.id   AF-A0A3Q7FPF5-F1
#
_cell.length_a   1.000
_cell.length_b   1.000
_cell.length_c   1.000
_cell.angle_alpha   90.00
_cell.angle_beta   90.00
_cell.angle_gamma   90.00
#
_symmetry.space_group_name_H-M   'P 1'
#
loop_
_entity.id
_entity.type
_entity.pdbx_description
1 polymer ?
#
loop_
_entity_poly.entity_id
_entity_poly.type
_entity_poly.pdbx_seq_one_letter_code
_entity_poly.pdbx_strand_id
1 'polypeptide(L)'
;MENFDHRFQRTDQWKPVYSWLETLDTDEVVKSKEIIDWLTENSDVREQLNSRHSRYHLMHYIKKCHMKILKRKEKKKGPGFTKNVSVAEVKKSEDVKKLGPVQNTDYNFSNAVPKDTDLYKAKQTEALQKYEILVELEKQLSMHFPKPGNIGNKEN
;
A
#
# COMPACT_ATOMS: atom_id res chain seq x y z
N MET A 1 3.53 28.49 16.60
CA MET A 1 2.52 28.17 15.58
C MET A 1 2.63 26.67 15.33
N GLU A 2 1.69 25.90 15.85
CA GLU A 2 1.72 24.43 15.78
C GLU A 2 1.55 23.96 14.33
N ASN A 3 2.52 23.16 13.85
CA ASN A 3 2.47 22.51 12.55
C ASN A 3 1.53 21.30 12.64
N PHE A 4 0.26 21.51 12.30
CA PHE A 4 -0.66 20.39 12.10
C PHE A 4 -0.37 19.77 10.72
N ASP A 5 0.45 18.72 10.70
CA ASP A 5 0.61 17.88 9.51
C ASP A 5 -0.69 17.09 9.29
N HIS A 6 -1.60 17.68 8.52
CA HIS A 6 -2.91 17.09 8.22
C HIS A 6 -2.84 15.81 7.36
N ARG A 7 -1.64 15.37 6.94
CA ARG A 7 -1.47 14.11 6.20
C ARG A 7 -1.76 12.86 7.03
N PHE A 8 -1.77 12.95 8.36
CA PHE A 8 -1.86 11.78 9.25
C PHE A 8 -3.07 11.74 10.19
N GLN A 9 -3.98 12.73 10.18
CA GLN A 9 -5.10 12.76 11.13
C GLN A 9 -6.02 11.52 11.05
N ARG A 10 -6.13 10.89 9.87
CA ARG A 10 -6.91 9.66 9.70
C ARG A 10 -6.14 8.39 10.14
N THR A 11 -4.82 8.48 10.28
CA THR A 11 -3.92 7.39 10.68
C THR A 11 -3.77 7.29 12.19
N ASP A 12 -3.94 8.40 12.91
CA ASP A 12 -3.69 8.47 14.35
C ASP A 12 -4.64 7.61 15.19
N GLN A 13 -5.91 7.51 14.80
CA GLN A 13 -6.89 6.63 15.46
C GLN A 13 -6.49 5.14 15.38
N TRP A 14 -5.75 4.78 14.33
CA TRP A 14 -5.30 3.41 14.09
C TRP A 14 -3.90 3.16 14.63
N LYS A 15 -3.20 4.17 15.17
CA LYS A 15 -1.85 4.00 15.74
C LYS A 15 -1.80 2.90 16.79
N PRO A 16 -2.70 2.84 17.80
CA PRO A 16 -2.64 1.79 18.82
C PRO A 16 -2.77 0.39 18.22
N VAL A 17 -3.66 0.23 17.23
CA VAL A 17 -3.87 -1.02 16.49
C VAL A 17 -2.61 -1.38 15.71
N TYR A 18 -2.00 -0.44 14.99
CA TYR A 18 -0.78 -0.70 14.24
C TYR A 18 0.38 -1.11 15.15
N SER A 19 0.59 -0.37 16.24
CA SER A 19 1.63 -0.71 17.22
C SER A 19 1.43 -2.12 17.76
N TRP A 20 0.21 -2.48 18.15
CA TRP A 20 -0.09 -3.84 18.58
C TRP A 20 0.22 -4.88 17.49
N LEU A 21 -0.24 -4.67 16.26
CA LEU A 21 0.00 -5.61 15.15
C LEU A 21 1.48 -5.79 14.80
N GLU A 22 2.33 -4.79 15.07
CA GLU A 22 3.78 -4.88 14.88
C GLU A 22 4.49 -5.66 16.00
N THR A 23 3.91 -5.69 17.21
CA THR A 23 4.40 -6.52 18.32
C THR A 23 4.12 -8.01 18.13
N LEU A 24 3.14 -8.37 17.29
CA LEU A 24 2.85 -9.75 16.96
C LEU A 24 3.99 -10.31 16.08
N ASP A 25 4.82 -11.18 16.66
CA ASP A 25 5.87 -11.87 15.91
C ASP A 25 5.37 -13.16 15.25
N THR A 26 4.19 -13.08 14.63
CA THR A 26 3.60 -14.15 13.84
C THR A 26 3.77 -13.85 12.36
N ASP A 27 3.92 -14.90 11.54
CA ASP A 27 3.86 -14.80 10.07
C ASP A 27 2.43 -15.07 9.54
N GLU A 28 1.47 -15.35 10.43
CA GLU A 28 0.06 -15.59 10.10
C GLU A 28 -0.82 -14.37 10.37
N VAL A 29 -1.93 -14.26 9.63
CA VAL A 29 -2.89 -13.17 9.84
C VAL A 29 -3.67 -13.38 11.14
N VAL A 30 -3.61 -12.39 12.03
CA VAL A 30 -4.39 -12.28 13.28
C VAL A 30 -5.86 -12.73 13.13
N LYS A 31 -6.27 -13.60 14.06
CA LYS A 31 -7.59 -14.22 14.07
C LYS A 31 -8.63 -13.27 14.66
N SER A 32 -9.89 -13.49 14.31
CA SER A 32 -10.99 -12.65 14.80
C SER A 32 -11.09 -12.63 16.33
N LYS A 33 -10.75 -13.75 16.99
CA LYS A 33 -10.76 -13.87 18.45
C LYS A 33 -9.71 -12.93 19.08
N GLU A 34 -8.47 -12.99 18.61
CA GLU A 34 -7.36 -12.16 19.12
C GLU A 34 -7.66 -10.66 18.96
N ILE A 35 -8.32 -10.27 17.87
CA ILE A 35 -8.79 -8.90 17.67
C ILE A 35 -9.83 -8.50 18.74
N ILE A 36 -10.79 -9.38 19.03
CA ILE A 36 -11.83 -9.11 20.04
C ILE A 36 -11.23 -9.04 21.43
N ASP A 37 -10.33 -9.97 21.76
CA ASP A 37 -9.66 -10.04 23.06
C ASP A 37 -8.85 -8.75 23.29
N TRP A 38 -8.02 -8.35 22.30
CA TRP A 38 -7.24 -7.12 22.39
C TRP A 38 -8.10 -5.85 22.49
N LEU A 39 -9.19 -5.76 21.72
CA LEU A 39 -10.14 -4.64 21.82
C LEU A 39 -10.88 -4.62 23.17
N THR A 40 -11.04 -5.78 23.81
CA THR A 40 -11.68 -5.87 25.13
C THR A 40 -10.74 -5.41 26.23
N GLU A 41 -9.44 -5.71 26.10
CA GLU A 41 -8.39 -5.21 26.98
C GLU A 41 -8.13 -3.70 26.82
N ASN A 42 -8.38 -3.14 25.63
CA ASN A 42 -8.21 -1.72 25.30
C ASN A 42 -9.57 -1.06 24.99
N SER A 43 -10.39 -0.91 26.02
CA SER A 43 -11.81 -0.52 25.90
C SER A 43 -12.02 0.90 25.34
N ASP A 44 -11.09 1.82 25.62
CA ASP A 44 -11.02 3.18 25.12
C ASP A 44 -10.82 3.24 23.59
N VAL A 45 -9.84 2.49 23.09
CA VAL A 45 -9.58 2.35 21.65
C VAL A 45 -10.77 1.68 20.97
N ARG A 46 -11.35 0.65 21.60
CA ARG A 46 -12.53 -0.04 21.09
C ARG A 46 -13.73 0.89 20.96
N GLU A 47 -14.03 1.68 21.97
CA GLU A 47 -15.16 2.62 21.95
C GLU A 47 -14.97 3.68 20.87
N GLN A 48 -13.77 4.26 20.78
CA GLN A 48 -13.42 5.26 19.77
C GLN A 48 -13.58 4.69 18.34
N LEU A 49 -13.10 3.46 18.12
CA LEU A 49 -13.17 2.81 16.82
C LEU A 49 -14.62 2.40 16.45
N ASN A 50 -15.38 1.88 17.41
CA ASN A 50 -16.79 1.51 17.20
C ASN A 50 -17.71 2.71 16.96
N SER A 51 -17.38 3.89 17.49
CA SER A 51 -18.13 5.13 17.23
C SER A 51 -18.19 5.49 15.74
N ARG A 52 -17.12 5.17 14.98
CA ARG A 52 -16.95 5.60 13.59
C ARG A 52 -17.05 4.48 12.57
N HIS A 53 -16.91 3.22 12.99
CA HIS A 53 -16.83 2.09 12.08
C HIS A 53 -17.69 0.93 12.56
N SER A 54 -18.32 0.25 11.61
CA SER A 54 -19.03 -0.99 11.91
C SER A 54 -18.04 -2.08 12.36
N ARG A 55 -18.54 -3.02 13.17
CA ARG A 55 -17.77 -4.20 13.61
C ARG A 55 -17.12 -4.94 12.44
N TYR A 56 -17.83 -5.09 11.33
CA TYR A 56 -17.31 -5.71 10.11
C TYR A 56 -16.12 -4.93 9.54
N HIS A 57 -16.25 -3.60 9.45
CA HIS A 57 -15.19 -2.74 8.94
C HIS A 57 -13.94 -2.82 9.80
N LEU A 58 -14.08 -2.77 11.14
CA LEU A 58 -12.96 -2.91 12.06
C LEU A 58 -12.21 -4.21 11.83
N MET A 59 -12.93 -5.32 11.87
CA MET A 59 -12.35 -6.66 11.73
C MET A 59 -11.60 -6.80 10.40
N HIS A 60 -12.23 -6.36 9.31
CA HIS A 60 -11.63 -6.43 7.97
C HIS A 60 -10.40 -5.53 7.85
N TYR A 61 -10.49 -4.29 8.35
CA TYR A 61 -9.40 -3.32 8.24
C TYR A 61 -8.18 -3.74 9.06
N ILE A 62 -8.37 -4.22 10.29
CA ILE A 62 -7.30 -4.74 11.15
C ILE A 62 -6.55 -5.89 10.46
N LYS A 63 -7.29 -6.87 9.90
CA LYS A 63 -6.69 -7.98 9.13
C LYS A 63 -5.90 -7.48 7.92
N LYS A 64 -6.43 -6.50 7.20
CA LYS A 64 -5.76 -5.88 6.04
C LYS A 64 -4.47 -5.17 6.45
N CYS A 65 -4.47 -4.47 7.59
CA CYS A 65 -3.28 -3.81 8.14
C CYS A 65 -2.20 -4.83 8.47
N HIS A 66 -2.57 -5.91 9.16
CA HIS A 66 -1.62 -6.94 9.54
C HIS A 66 -1.04 -7.67 8.32
N MET A 67 -1.87 -7.99 7.32
CA MET A 67 -1.38 -8.55 6.05
C MET A 67 -0.38 -7.62 5.34
N LYS A 68 -0.57 -6.29 5.41
CA LYS A 68 0.42 -5.33 4.88
C LYS A 68 1.72 -5.35 5.68
N ILE A 69 1.67 -5.54 7.00
CA ILE A 69 2.85 -5.67 7.85
C ILE A 69 3.60 -6.95 7.49
N LEU A 70 2.92 -8.09 7.38
CA LEU A 70 3.50 -9.37 6.98
C LEU A 70 4.22 -9.28 5.64
N LYS A 71 3.56 -8.74 4.61
CA LYS A 71 4.18 -8.54 3.28
C LYS A 71 5.41 -7.61 3.31
N ARG A 72 5.47 -6.66 4.25
CA ARG A 72 6.66 -5.82 4.45
C ARG A 72 7.76 -6.55 5.20
N LYS A 73 7.41 -7.38 6.21
CA LYS A 73 8.37 -8.23 6.95
C LYS A 73 9.01 -9.26 6.00
N GLU A 74 8.23 -9.92 5.15
CA GLU A 74 8.73 -10.86 4.13
C GLU A 74 9.72 -10.19 3.16
N LYS A 75 9.39 -9.01 2.64
CA LYS A 75 10.28 -8.26 1.74
C LYS A 75 11.59 -7.82 2.41
N LYS A 76 11.56 -7.52 3.71
CA LYS A 76 12.75 -7.17 4.50
C LYS A 76 13.62 -8.39 4.84
N LYS A 77 13.06 -9.61 4.84
CA LYS A 77 13.79 -10.87 5.06
C LYS A 77 14.64 -11.33 3.85
N GLY A 78 14.68 -10.55 2.75
CA GLY A 78 15.49 -10.83 1.56
C GLY A 78 14.92 -11.92 0.65
N PRO A 79 15.49 -12.17 -0.55
CA PRO A 79 14.96 -13.14 -1.54
C PRO A 79 15.00 -14.63 -1.14
N GLY A 80 15.25 -14.96 0.13
CA GLY A 80 15.61 -16.30 0.58
C GLY A 80 14.49 -17.13 1.25
N PHE A 81 13.22 -16.71 1.21
CA PHE A 81 12.14 -17.45 1.86
C PHE A 81 11.16 -18.05 0.85
N THR A 82 11.66 -18.91 -0.03
CA THR A 82 10.85 -19.99 -0.59
C THR A 82 10.95 -21.19 0.36
N LYS A 83 9.98 -21.34 1.26
CA LYS A 83 9.72 -22.65 1.87
C LYS A 83 8.23 -22.97 1.83
N ASN A 84 7.91 -23.76 0.82
CA ASN A 84 7.11 -24.98 0.90
C ASN A 84 5.74 -24.86 1.58
N VAL A 85 4.71 -24.60 0.77
CA VAL A 85 3.44 -25.32 0.95
C VAL A 85 3.51 -26.52 0.02
N SER A 86 3.88 -27.66 0.61
CA SER A 86 3.70 -28.99 0.05
C SER A 86 2.21 -29.27 -0.12
N VAL A 87 1.71 -29.18 -1.34
CA VAL A 87 0.49 -29.90 -1.76
C VAL A 87 0.98 -31.14 -2.51
N ALA A 88 0.91 -32.28 -1.84
CA ALA A 88 1.13 -33.57 -2.46
C ALA A 88 -0.08 -33.94 -3.34
N GLU A 89 0.23 -34.22 -4.62
CA GLU A 89 -0.35 -35.26 -5.49
C GLU A 89 -1.86 -35.16 -5.85
N VAL A 90 -2.28 -35.13 -7.13
CA VAL A 90 -2.28 -36.29 -8.05
C VAL A 90 -2.62 -35.87 -9.52
N LYS A 91 -1.68 -36.20 -10.43
CA LYS A 91 -1.76 -36.73 -11.84
C LYS A 91 -2.18 -35.88 -13.08
N LYS A 92 -1.20 -35.83 -14.02
CA LYS A 92 -1.19 -35.89 -15.52
C LYS A 92 -1.91 -34.77 -16.31
N SER A 93 -1.40 -34.22 -17.42
CA SER A 93 -0.43 -34.65 -18.45
C SER A 93 0.04 -33.47 -19.33
N GLU A 94 1.17 -33.67 -20.03
CA GLU A 94 1.79 -32.94 -21.17
C GLU A 94 1.00 -31.83 -21.90
N ASP A 95 1.60 -30.65 -22.11
CA ASP A 95 2.31 -30.28 -23.36
C ASP A 95 2.79 -28.81 -23.32
N VAL A 96 3.82 -28.53 -24.10
CA VAL A 96 4.69 -27.34 -24.14
C VAL A 96 3.98 -26.06 -24.63
N LYS A 97 4.12 -24.93 -23.91
CA LYS A 97 4.56 -23.60 -24.47
C LYS A 97 4.46 -22.42 -23.50
N LYS A 98 5.59 -21.72 -23.43
CA LYS A 98 5.79 -20.26 -23.30
C LYS A 98 5.41 -19.59 -21.96
N LEU A 99 6.47 -19.20 -21.23
CA LEU A 99 6.46 -18.25 -20.12
C LEU A 99 5.74 -16.95 -20.54
N GLY A 100 4.54 -16.75 -20.00
CA GLY A 100 3.83 -15.47 -19.99
C GLY A 100 3.96 -14.80 -18.61
N PRO A 101 3.86 -13.46 -18.52
CA PRO A 101 4.04 -12.74 -17.27
C PRO A 101 2.98 -13.17 -16.26
N VAL A 102 3.42 -13.40 -15.02
CA VAL A 102 2.60 -13.64 -13.83
C VAL A 102 1.42 -12.68 -13.85
N GLN A 103 0.23 -13.23 -14.04
CA GLN A 103 -1.03 -12.50 -13.87
C GLN A 103 -1.12 -12.11 -12.40
N ASN A 104 -0.68 -10.88 -12.11
CA ASN A 104 -1.11 -10.18 -10.93
C ASN A 104 -2.60 -9.81 -11.12
N THR A 105 -3.31 -9.79 -10.00
CA THR A 105 -4.60 -9.11 -9.75
C THR A 105 -5.91 -9.83 -10.08
N ASP A 106 -6.28 -10.78 -9.22
CA ASP A 106 -7.67 -10.96 -8.79
C ASP A 106 -7.90 -10.35 -7.41
N TYR A 107 -7.80 -9.01 -7.32
CA TYR A 107 -8.33 -8.22 -6.20
C TYR A 107 -8.83 -6.87 -6.70
N ASN A 108 -9.67 -6.91 -7.75
CA ASN A 108 -10.47 -5.77 -8.12
C ASN A 108 -11.65 -5.69 -7.15
N PHE A 109 -11.63 -4.65 -6.31
CA PHE A 109 -12.87 -4.00 -5.90
C PHE A 109 -13.53 -3.55 -7.20
N SER A 110 -14.42 -4.37 -7.75
CA SER A 110 -15.13 -4.06 -9.00
C SER A 110 -16.21 -3.03 -8.70
N ASN A 111 -15.76 -1.83 -8.38
CA ASN A 111 -16.19 -0.64 -9.09
C ASN A 111 -14.92 -0.13 -9.78
N ALA A 112 -14.55 -0.77 -10.89
CA ALA A 112 -13.82 -0.03 -11.91
C ALA A 112 -14.75 1.13 -12.26
N VAL A 113 -14.53 2.28 -11.63
CA VAL A 113 -15.27 3.52 -11.91
C VAL A 113 -15.18 3.66 -13.42
N PRO A 114 -16.31 3.57 -14.15
CA PRO A 114 -16.30 3.67 -15.60
C PRO A 114 -15.46 4.88 -16.00
N LYS A 115 -14.64 4.76 -17.05
CA LYS A 115 -13.81 5.88 -17.57
C LYS A 115 -14.64 7.13 -17.87
N ASP A 116 -15.97 6.99 -17.92
CA ASP A 116 -16.94 8.05 -18.15
C ASP A 116 -17.54 8.68 -16.88
N THR A 117 -17.16 8.22 -15.68
CA THR A 117 -17.70 8.77 -14.42
C THR A 117 -17.10 10.14 -14.15
N ASP A 118 -17.91 11.10 -13.71
CA ASP A 118 -17.47 12.46 -13.38
C ASP A 118 -16.28 12.49 -12.41
N LEU A 119 -16.23 11.54 -11.46
CA LEU A 119 -15.11 11.37 -10.55
C LEU A 119 -13.79 11.01 -11.24
N TYR A 120 -13.84 10.20 -12.30
CA TYR A 120 -12.66 9.83 -13.08
C TYR A 120 -12.17 11.03 -13.90
N LYS A 121 -13.08 11.76 -14.55
CA LYS A 121 -12.77 12.99 -15.30
C LYS A 121 -12.18 14.06 -14.39
N ALA A 122 -12.75 14.29 -13.22
CA ALA A 122 -12.23 15.25 -12.23
C ALA A 122 -10.79 14.91 -11.81
N LYS A 123 -10.49 13.63 -11.54
CA LYS A 123 -9.13 13.18 -11.21
C LYS A 123 -8.15 13.35 -12.36
N GLN A 124 -8.60 13.12 -13.59
CA GLN A 124 -7.76 13.31 -14.78
C GLN A 124 -7.41 14.79 -14.96
N THR A 125 -8.38 15.69 -14.80
CA THR A 125 -8.16 17.14 -14.86
C THR A 125 -7.22 17.61 -13.74
N GLU A 126 -7.43 17.15 -12.51
CA GLU A 126 -6.55 17.48 -11.38
C GLU A 126 -5.11 16.99 -11.64
N ALA A 127 -4.95 15.78 -12.19
CA ALA A 127 -3.64 15.24 -12.55
C ALA A 127 -2.96 16.06 -13.66
N LEU A 128 -3.72 16.52 -14.66
CA LEU A 128 -3.19 17.35 -15.75
C LEU A 128 -2.72 18.72 -15.23
N GLN A 129 -3.52 19.37 -14.39
CA GLN A 129 -3.13 20.64 -13.76
C GLN A 129 -1.85 20.52 -12.94
N LYS A 130 -1.71 19.43 -12.18
CA LYS A 130 -0.47 19.15 -11.42
C LYS A 130 0.74 18.96 -12.34
N TYR A 131 0.55 18.27 -13.47
CA TYR A 131 1.61 18.08 -14.46
C TYR A 131 2.06 19.42 -15.06
N GLU A 132 1.12 20.30 -15.43
CA GLU A 132 1.45 21.63 -15.97
C GLU A 132 2.26 22.46 -14.97
N ILE A 133 1.90 22.45 -13.68
CA ILE A 133 2.67 23.13 -12.63
C ILE A 133 4.09 22.55 -12.54
N LEU A 134 4.24 21.22 -12.57
CA LEU A 134 5.56 20.59 -12.51
C LEU A 134 6.44 20.96 -13.71
N VAL A 135 5.87 21.04 -14.91
CA VAL A 135 6.58 21.45 -16.12
C VAL A 135 7.02 22.91 -16.03
N GLU A 136 6.16 23.81 -15.55
CA GLU A 136 6.52 25.21 -15.38
C GLU A 136 7.62 25.39 -14.32
N LEU A 137 7.56 24.63 -13.23
CA LEU A 137 8.63 24.61 -12.22
C LEU A 137 9.94 24.06 -12.79
N GLU A 138 9.90 22.99 -13.58
CA GLU A 138 11.09 22.45 -14.26
C GLU A 138 11.71 23.50 -15.17
N LYS A 139 10.89 24.24 -15.93
CA LYS A 139 11.35 25.33 -16.80
C LYS A 139 12.01 26.46 -16.00
N GLN A 140 11.41 26.90 -14.89
CA GLN A 140 12.00 27.92 -14.02
C GLN A 140 13.34 27.44 -13.46
N LEU A 141 13.42 26.20 -12.99
CA LEU A 141 14.67 25.63 -12.48
C LEU A 141 15.73 25.50 -13.58
N SER A 142 15.35 25.10 -14.80
CA SER A 142 16.26 25.00 -15.95
C SER A 142 16.90 26.35 -16.33
N MET A 143 16.20 27.47 -16.11
CA MET A 143 16.76 28.81 -16.28
C MET A 143 17.83 29.16 -15.23
N HIS A 144 17.69 28.64 -14.02
CA HIS A 144 18.60 28.93 -12.90
C HIS A 144 19.76 27.93 -12.77
N PHE A 145 19.59 26.72 -13.31
CA PHE A 145 20.60 25.68 -13.36
C PHE A 145 20.98 25.43 -14.82
N PRO A 146 21.90 26.22 -15.41
CA PRO A 146 22.39 25.94 -16.75
C PRO A 146 22.92 24.51 -16.77
N LYS A 147 22.40 23.70 -17.70
CA LYS A 147 22.90 22.35 -17.99
C LYS A 147 24.42 22.45 -18.08
N PRO A 148 25.20 21.66 -17.33
CA PRO A 148 26.65 21.71 -17.42
C PRO A 148 27.03 21.53 -18.88
N GLY A 149 27.66 22.57 -19.43
CA GLY A 149 28.16 22.56 -20.79
C GLY A 149 28.97 21.31 -21.01
N ASN A 150 28.73 20.65 -22.13
CA ASN A 150 29.51 19.53 -22.61
C ASN A 150 30.96 20.01 -22.79
N ILE A 151 31.79 19.94 -21.74
CA ILE A 151 33.26 20.10 -21.84
C ILE A 151 33.80 18.76 -22.35
N GLY A 152 33.43 18.45 -23.59
CA GLY A 152 34.11 17.44 -24.39
C GLY A 152 35.16 18.16 -25.24
N ASN A 153 36.41 17.71 -25.07
CA ASN A 153 37.57 17.93 -25.94
C ASN A 153 38.47 19.11 -25.57
N LYS A 154 39.28 18.90 -24.52
CA LYS A 154 40.70 19.22 -24.60
C LYS A 154 41.37 18.07 -25.36
N GLU A 155 41.77 18.31 -26.61
CA GLU A 155 42.84 17.56 -27.25
C GLU A 155 43.87 18.56 -27.77
N ASN A 156 45.09 18.41 -27.25
CA ASN A 156 46.43 18.79 -27.71
C ASN A 156 46.65 20.17 -28.34
#